data_AF-A0A495Z033-F1
#
_entry.id   AF-A0A495Z033-F1
#
_cell.length_a   1.000
_cell.length_b   1.000
_cell.length_c   1.000
_cell.angle_alpha   90.00
_cell.angle_beta   90.00
_cell.angle_gamma   90.00
#
_symmetry.space_group_name_H-M   'P 1'
#
loop_
_entity.id
_entity.type
_entity.pdbx_description
1 polymer ?
#
loop_
_entity_poly.entity_id
_entity_poly.type
_entity_poly.pdbx_seq_one_letter_code
_entity_poly.pdbx_strand_id
1 'polypeptide(L)'
;MKTDTYMLILLTSLLLACSPTMPPAPAPPDASALYRAAAAKHYQLANGEIPPTEAEWDSLIEEFDGVIDADTAGEWADDAQYAIASCWLWLGQRNEQPALDNAITALTTLLQDYPNSPHAAEAYYWLGDCHDRLQDHGKAVPHYQTIISRYPNHVIADKAQLRLGKAYEAQGYSTLARITYEALSQQSKDLQIVAQAEKRASRLPAEQTEDEAPIDPAPETAPPESPKVAQPDPPKPPPEVTKPPPPEPPQAQQPVANVPPPKKVDAKPKTVIPPSEAKPQNPPAEEKRAPPPKATKPAPKPPKTPKLVPDPSLAQQLGLSVKTIVIDPGHGGRDPGAVSQKRQEKQIVLSLSKTLRDILVKKGYNVRLTRETDVFLPLRKRTQFATNQKADLFISIHTNASIARSAAGIETYYLALASDESARITAMRENAGAEYNMKELDALVGRILKESKSTESRRLAELIQAQLASGKQVKNRGVKHAPFVVLIGTKVPAVLVEVGFISNPTEGKKLTTKAYQRQLATAIAKGIEQYIKNIPPAAANQS
;
A
#
# COMPACT_ATOMS: atom_id res chain seq x y z
N MET A 1 31.23 -2.37 72.22
CA MET A 1 31.92 -3.62 71.82
C MET A 1 30.90 -4.38 70.99
N LYS A 2 30.84 -4.21 69.66
CA LYS A 2 31.72 -4.73 68.60
C LYS A 2 31.84 -6.27 68.67
N THR A 3 31.62 -6.86 67.48
CA THR A 3 31.72 -8.26 67.04
C THR A 3 30.51 -9.14 67.30
N ASP A 4 29.68 -9.33 66.26
CA ASP A 4 29.17 -10.65 65.81
C ASP A 4 28.24 -10.47 64.60
N THR A 5 28.82 -10.08 63.46
CA THR A 5 28.12 -10.01 62.16
C THR A 5 28.93 -10.66 61.03
N TYR A 6 29.97 -11.45 61.36
CA TYR A 6 30.85 -12.08 60.37
C TYR A 6 30.98 -13.61 60.53
N MET A 7 29.95 -14.26 61.07
CA MET A 7 29.90 -15.73 61.21
C MET A 7 28.60 -16.29 60.61
N LEU A 8 28.18 -15.76 59.45
CA LEU A 8 27.10 -16.32 58.64
C LEU A 8 27.30 -16.07 57.13
N ILE A 9 28.55 -16.08 56.64
CA ILE A 9 28.88 -16.04 55.19
C ILE A 9 29.98 -17.08 54.85
N LEU A 10 30.15 -18.13 55.65
CA LEU A 10 31.11 -19.21 55.37
C LEU A 10 30.52 -20.60 55.64
N LEU A 11 29.25 -20.79 55.27
CA LEU A 11 28.58 -22.10 55.23
C LEU A 11 27.60 -22.22 54.05
N THR A 12 27.94 -21.59 52.93
CA THR A 12 27.30 -21.79 51.61
C THR A 12 28.37 -21.93 50.53
N SER A 13 29.40 -22.74 50.79
CA SER A 13 30.47 -23.02 49.81
C SER A 13 31.07 -24.42 49.97
N LEU A 14 30.29 -25.41 50.42
CA LEU A 14 30.74 -26.80 50.37
C LEU A 14 29.56 -27.80 50.37
N LEU A 15 28.67 -27.68 49.39
CA LEU A 15 27.75 -28.75 48.95
C LEU A 15 27.56 -28.62 47.43
N LEU A 16 28.69 -28.59 46.70
CA LEU A 16 28.73 -28.63 45.25
C LEU A 16 29.59 -29.81 44.80
N ALA A 17 29.07 -31.02 44.97
CA ALA A 17 29.50 -32.21 44.24
C ALA A 17 28.44 -33.30 44.39
N CYS A 18 28.03 -33.88 43.26
CA CYS A 18 27.04 -34.96 43.09
C CYS A 18 25.55 -34.56 43.12
N SER A 19 25.15 -33.75 42.15
CA SER A 19 23.85 -33.95 41.50
C SER A 19 24.05 -34.95 40.35
N PRO A 20 23.20 -35.98 40.15
CA PRO A 20 23.28 -36.80 38.95
C PRO A 20 23.09 -35.89 37.74
N THR A 21 24.05 -35.92 36.81
CA THR A 21 23.90 -35.29 35.50
C THR A 21 22.65 -35.88 34.87
N MET A 22 21.59 -35.07 34.69
CA MET A 22 20.48 -35.49 33.85
C MET A 22 21.06 -35.87 32.47
N PRO A 23 20.58 -36.95 31.84
CA PRO A 23 20.94 -37.20 30.45
C PRO A 23 20.62 -35.93 29.63
N PRO A 24 21.44 -35.59 28.63
CA PRO A 24 21.10 -34.48 27.75
C PRO A 24 19.68 -34.70 27.24
N ALA A 25 18.87 -33.63 27.24
CA ALA A 25 17.54 -33.68 26.65
C ALA A 25 17.67 -34.29 25.24
N PRO A 26 16.74 -35.18 24.84
CA PRO A 26 16.78 -35.75 23.49
C PRO A 26 16.88 -34.60 22.49
N ALA A 27 17.71 -34.78 21.46
CA ALA A 27 17.82 -33.80 20.39
C ALA A 27 16.40 -33.50 19.86
N PRO A 28 16.04 -32.23 19.62
CA PRO A 28 14.74 -31.90 19.08
C PRO A 28 14.50 -32.72 17.79
N PRO A 29 13.26 -33.18 17.57
CA PRO A 29 12.93 -33.95 16.37
C PRO A 29 13.36 -33.19 15.11
N ASP A 30 13.86 -33.92 14.11
CA ASP A 30 14.29 -33.34 12.83
C ASP A 30 13.09 -32.67 12.13
N ALA A 31 13.12 -31.33 12.05
CA ALA A 31 12.07 -30.52 11.43
C ALA A 31 11.76 -30.96 9.98
N SER A 32 12.76 -31.46 9.23
CA SER A 32 12.54 -31.97 7.88
C SER A 32 11.74 -33.28 7.85
N ALA A 33 11.95 -34.15 8.84
CA ALA A 33 11.17 -35.38 8.97
C ALA A 33 9.73 -35.09 9.39
N LEU A 34 9.54 -34.17 10.35
CA LEU A 34 8.22 -33.69 10.78
C LEU A 34 7.45 -33.07 9.61
N TYR A 35 8.08 -32.15 8.87
CA TYR A 35 7.43 -31.49 7.74
C TYR A 35 7.00 -32.48 6.66
N ARG A 36 7.86 -33.44 6.30
CA ARG A 36 7.51 -34.48 5.31
C ARG A 36 6.33 -35.35 5.74
N ALA A 37 6.23 -35.68 7.02
CA ALA A 37 5.11 -36.45 7.56
C ALA A 37 3.80 -35.63 7.49
N ALA A 38 3.83 -34.40 8.00
CA ALA A 38 2.68 -33.49 7.97
C ALA A 38 2.22 -33.19 6.52
N ALA A 39 3.16 -32.89 5.62
CA ALA A 39 2.87 -32.63 4.21
C ALA A 39 2.24 -33.85 3.50
N ALA A 40 2.68 -35.07 3.83
CA ALA A 40 2.07 -36.28 3.29
C ALA A 40 0.62 -36.44 3.78
N LYS A 41 0.36 -36.20 5.08
CA LYS A 41 -1.01 -36.21 5.64
C LYS A 41 -1.89 -35.13 5.02
N HIS A 42 -1.36 -33.91 4.83
CA HIS A 42 -2.05 -32.82 4.11
C HIS A 42 -2.49 -33.27 2.71
N TYR A 43 -1.60 -33.92 1.95
CA TYR A 43 -1.91 -34.45 0.63
C TYR A 43 -3.01 -35.53 0.67
N GLN A 44 -2.96 -36.43 1.65
CA GLN A 44 -3.97 -37.48 1.83
C GLN A 44 -5.34 -36.91 2.17
N LEU A 45 -5.41 -35.91 3.05
CA LEU A 45 -6.65 -35.20 3.39
C LEU A 45 -7.20 -34.42 2.19
N ALA A 46 -6.35 -33.69 1.47
CA ALA A 46 -6.75 -32.89 0.31
C ALA A 46 -7.31 -33.74 -0.84
N ASN A 47 -6.79 -34.96 -1.03
CA ASN A 47 -7.27 -35.88 -2.07
C ASN A 47 -8.37 -36.85 -1.59
N GLY A 48 -8.78 -36.76 -0.32
CA GLY A 48 -9.82 -37.61 0.26
C GLY A 48 -9.40 -39.06 0.48
N GLU A 49 -8.09 -39.34 0.55
CA GLU A 49 -7.56 -40.64 0.99
C GLU A 49 -7.84 -40.88 2.48
N ILE A 50 -7.83 -39.79 3.26
CA ILE A 50 -8.29 -39.74 4.65
C ILE A 50 -9.59 -38.90 4.68
N PRO A 51 -10.61 -39.29 5.47
CA PRO A 51 -11.80 -38.47 5.68
C PRO A 51 -11.42 -37.07 6.18
N PRO A 52 -11.75 -35.99 5.45
CA PRO A 52 -11.29 -34.65 5.80
C PRO A 52 -12.21 -34.04 6.88
N THR A 53 -12.15 -34.61 8.08
CA THR A 53 -12.90 -34.14 9.24
C THR A 53 -12.17 -32.99 9.94
N GLU A 54 -12.90 -32.14 10.67
CA GLU A 54 -12.31 -31.03 11.44
C GLU A 54 -11.18 -31.50 12.35
N ALA A 55 -11.38 -32.62 13.07
CA ALA A 55 -10.36 -33.20 13.94
C ALA A 55 -9.08 -33.63 13.20
N GLU A 56 -9.17 -34.08 11.95
CA GLU A 56 -7.97 -34.46 11.17
C GLU A 56 -7.20 -33.22 10.70
N TRP A 57 -7.90 -32.13 10.39
CA TRP A 57 -7.28 -30.85 10.05
C TRP A 57 -6.67 -30.17 11.27
N ASP A 58 -7.34 -30.19 12.43
CA ASP A 58 -6.79 -29.68 13.68
C ASP A 58 -5.52 -30.44 14.07
N SER A 59 -5.56 -31.78 14.00
CA SER A 59 -4.39 -32.62 14.24
C SER A 59 -3.25 -32.31 13.25
N LEU A 60 -3.57 -32.02 11.98
CA LEU A 60 -2.56 -31.65 11.00
C LEU A 60 -1.97 -30.25 11.27
N ILE A 61 -2.77 -29.30 11.77
CA ILE A 61 -2.28 -27.98 12.19
C ILE A 61 -1.28 -28.13 13.33
N GLU A 62 -1.58 -28.95 14.35
CA GLU A 62 -0.65 -29.24 15.45
C GLU A 62 0.64 -29.91 14.95
N GLU A 63 0.56 -30.78 13.94
CA GLU A 63 1.75 -31.39 13.33
C GLU A 63 2.64 -30.36 12.63
N PHE A 64 2.06 -29.37 11.92
CA PHE A 64 2.82 -28.28 11.32
C PHE A 64 3.36 -27.29 12.35
N ASP A 65 2.62 -26.98 13.42
CA ASP A 65 3.13 -26.18 14.55
C ASP A 65 4.37 -26.85 15.16
N GLY A 66 4.36 -28.19 15.30
CA GLY A 66 5.53 -28.96 15.74
C GLY A 66 6.76 -28.83 14.84
N VAL A 67 6.59 -28.55 13.53
CA VAL A 67 7.71 -28.25 12.62
C VAL A 67 8.34 -26.91 12.98
N ILE A 68 7.51 -25.89 13.23
CA ILE A 68 7.95 -24.54 13.57
C ILE A 68 8.62 -24.52 14.95
N ASP A 69 8.06 -25.24 15.93
CA ASP A 69 8.64 -25.36 17.27
C ASP A 69 10.01 -26.05 17.27
N ALA A 70 10.21 -27.02 16.36
CA ALA A 70 11.48 -27.72 16.21
C ALA A 70 12.59 -26.82 15.63
N ASP A 71 12.26 -25.95 14.66
CA ASP A 71 13.19 -24.98 14.10
C ASP A 71 12.47 -23.73 13.54
N THR A 72 12.25 -22.74 14.42
CA THR A 72 11.50 -21.51 14.11
C THR A 72 12.07 -20.68 12.95
N ALA A 73 13.36 -20.81 12.65
CA ALA A 73 14.04 -20.12 11.54
C ALA A 73 14.55 -21.10 10.47
N GLY A 74 14.08 -22.35 10.54
CA GLY A 74 14.49 -23.44 9.68
C GLY A 74 13.97 -23.32 8.26
N GLU A 75 14.56 -24.11 7.36
CA GLU A 75 14.21 -24.16 5.93
C GLU A 75 12.72 -24.47 5.68
N TRP A 76 12.05 -25.14 6.62
CA TRP A 76 10.66 -25.59 6.50
C TRP A 76 9.66 -24.75 7.30
N ALA A 77 10.13 -23.73 8.02
CA ALA A 77 9.28 -22.99 8.97
C ALA A 77 8.23 -22.14 8.25
N ASP A 78 8.59 -21.49 7.14
CA ASP A 78 7.67 -20.68 6.36
C ASP A 78 6.71 -21.53 5.50
N ASP A 79 7.20 -22.64 4.96
CA ASP A 79 6.39 -23.69 4.34
C ASP A 79 5.33 -24.25 5.30
N ALA A 80 5.72 -24.59 6.54
CA ALA A 80 4.82 -25.09 7.58
C ALA A 80 3.79 -24.02 7.99
N GLN A 81 4.23 -22.77 8.18
CA GLN A 81 3.33 -21.66 8.52
C GLN A 81 2.31 -21.39 7.39
N TYR A 82 2.72 -21.50 6.13
CA TYR A 82 1.79 -21.41 5.00
C TYR A 82 0.83 -22.61 4.95
N ALA A 83 1.29 -23.81 5.30
CA ALA A 83 0.45 -25.01 5.35
C ALA A 83 -0.61 -24.94 6.47
N ILE A 84 -0.29 -24.35 7.62
CA ILE A 84 -1.28 -24.05 8.67
C ILE A 84 -2.37 -23.14 8.12
N ALA A 85 -1.98 -22.07 7.42
CA ALA A 85 -2.95 -21.19 6.77
C ALA A 85 -3.80 -21.93 5.73
N SER A 86 -3.24 -22.84 4.93
CA SER A 86 -4.02 -23.63 3.96
C SER A 86 -5.01 -24.58 4.62
N CYS A 87 -4.68 -25.17 5.77
CA CYS A 87 -5.61 -25.96 6.56
C CYS A 87 -6.81 -25.12 7.03
N TRP A 88 -6.56 -23.92 7.58
CA TRP A 88 -7.63 -23.01 7.99
C TRP A 88 -8.47 -22.51 6.82
N LEU A 89 -7.87 -22.25 5.66
CA LEU A 89 -8.59 -21.90 4.44
C LEU A 89 -9.51 -23.04 3.97
N TRP A 90 -9.06 -24.28 4.12
CA TRP A 90 -9.86 -25.47 3.83
C TRP A 90 -11.05 -25.59 4.78
N LEU A 91 -10.80 -25.51 6.10
CA LEU A 91 -11.86 -25.54 7.12
C LEU A 91 -12.86 -24.41 6.90
N GLY A 92 -12.34 -23.25 6.52
CA GLY A 92 -13.13 -22.06 6.25
C GLY A 92 -14.05 -22.19 5.06
N GLN A 93 -13.97 -23.18 4.15
CA GLN A 93 -14.70 -23.24 2.85
C GLN A 93 -16.20 -22.94 2.93
N ARG A 94 -16.86 -23.25 4.06
CA ARG A 94 -18.29 -22.95 4.31
C ARG A 94 -18.56 -21.50 4.73
N ASN A 95 -17.55 -20.63 4.65
CA ASN A 95 -17.53 -19.25 5.13
C ASN A 95 -17.78 -19.15 6.64
N GLU A 96 -17.26 -20.12 7.39
CA GLU A 96 -17.32 -20.12 8.85
C GLU A 96 -16.31 -19.12 9.40
N GLN A 97 -16.81 -18.09 10.08
CA GLN A 97 -16.02 -16.94 10.54
C GLN A 97 -14.78 -17.32 11.38
N PRO A 98 -14.84 -18.27 12.35
CA PRO A 98 -13.67 -18.62 13.16
C PRO A 98 -12.50 -19.18 12.33
N ALA A 99 -12.77 -20.03 11.35
CA ALA A 99 -11.74 -20.59 10.49
C ALA A 99 -11.12 -19.54 9.57
N LEU A 100 -11.90 -18.57 9.08
CA LEU A 100 -11.37 -17.44 8.29
C LEU A 100 -10.51 -16.49 9.13
N ASP A 101 -10.89 -16.24 10.38
CA ASP A 101 -10.10 -15.42 11.32
C ASP A 101 -8.77 -16.11 11.67
N ASN A 102 -8.78 -17.43 11.87
CA ASN A 102 -7.56 -18.22 12.08
C ASN A 102 -6.67 -18.23 10.82
N ALA A 103 -7.25 -18.37 9.62
CA ALA A 103 -6.51 -18.26 8.37
C ALA A 103 -5.85 -16.87 8.23
N ILE A 104 -6.59 -15.79 8.51
CA ILE A 104 -6.05 -14.42 8.48
C ILE A 104 -4.88 -14.29 9.46
N THR A 105 -5.01 -14.85 10.66
CA THR A 105 -3.94 -14.84 11.67
C THR A 105 -2.71 -15.57 11.16
N ALA A 106 -2.84 -16.82 10.69
CA ALA A 106 -1.72 -17.61 10.19
C ALA A 106 -1.02 -16.99 8.97
N LEU A 107 -1.77 -16.41 8.04
CA LEU A 107 -1.22 -15.68 6.89
C LEU A 107 -0.52 -14.39 7.30
N THR A 108 -1.03 -13.70 8.32
CA THR A 108 -0.40 -12.49 8.85
C THR A 108 0.92 -12.83 9.53
N THR A 109 0.95 -13.90 10.33
CA THR A 109 2.17 -14.43 10.96
C THR A 109 3.23 -14.77 9.91
N LEU A 110 2.84 -15.49 8.84
CA LEU A 110 3.75 -15.80 7.73
C LEU A 110 4.44 -14.55 7.17
N LEU A 111 3.66 -13.49 6.90
CA LEU A 111 4.19 -12.25 6.32
C LEU A 111 5.03 -11.41 7.31
N GLN A 112 4.81 -11.57 8.61
CA GLN A 112 5.55 -10.85 9.67
C GLN A 112 6.88 -11.54 9.99
N ASP A 113 6.84 -12.85 10.21
CA ASP A 113 7.98 -13.62 10.69
C ASP A 113 8.86 -14.11 9.53
N TYR A 114 8.26 -14.35 8.35
CA TYR A 114 8.94 -14.83 7.14
C TYR A 114 8.73 -13.88 5.94
N PRO A 115 9.17 -12.61 6.00
CA PRO A 115 8.86 -11.58 4.99
C PRO A 115 9.46 -11.82 3.59
N ASN A 116 10.37 -12.79 3.48
CA ASN A 116 11.02 -13.22 2.23
C ASN A 116 10.52 -14.59 1.73
N SER A 117 9.51 -15.18 2.39
CA SER A 117 8.96 -16.48 2.01
C SER A 117 8.52 -16.49 0.54
N PRO A 118 8.74 -17.58 -0.21
CA PRO A 118 8.23 -17.73 -1.57
C PRO A 118 6.70 -17.64 -1.63
N HIS A 119 5.99 -17.94 -0.53
CA HIS A 119 4.53 -17.91 -0.44
C HIS A 119 3.93 -16.53 -0.19
N ALA A 120 4.75 -15.47 -0.14
CA ALA A 120 4.27 -14.15 0.24
C ALA A 120 3.19 -13.61 -0.73
N ALA A 121 3.27 -13.90 -2.03
CA ALA A 121 2.28 -13.44 -3.00
C ALA A 121 0.92 -14.15 -2.80
N GLU A 122 0.95 -15.46 -2.58
CA GLU A 122 -0.21 -16.30 -2.25
C GLU A 122 -0.82 -15.87 -0.92
N ALA A 123 0.01 -15.52 0.07
CA ALA A 123 -0.47 -15.12 1.38
C ALA A 123 -1.30 -13.83 1.31
N TYR A 124 -0.83 -12.82 0.57
CA TYR A 124 -1.64 -11.63 0.28
C TYR A 124 -2.92 -11.98 -0.48
N TYR A 125 -2.88 -12.95 -1.40
CA TYR A 125 -4.06 -13.34 -2.16
C TYR A 125 -5.14 -13.90 -1.23
N TRP A 126 -4.75 -14.82 -0.35
CA TRP A 126 -5.65 -15.47 0.57
C TRP A 126 -6.15 -14.55 1.67
N LEU A 127 -5.34 -13.59 2.14
CA LEU A 127 -5.82 -12.53 3.04
C LEU A 127 -6.95 -11.70 2.39
N GLY A 128 -6.76 -11.32 1.13
CA GLY A 128 -7.80 -10.65 0.35
C GLY A 128 -9.07 -11.51 0.22
N ASP A 129 -8.91 -12.79 -0.12
CA ASP A 129 -10.03 -13.72 -0.32
C ASP A 129 -10.80 -13.98 0.99
N CYS A 130 -10.11 -14.15 2.12
CA CYS A 130 -10.74 -14.27 3.44
C CYS A 130 -11.60 -13.04 3.77
N HIS A 131 -11.05 -11.84 3.59
CA HIS A 131 -11.80 -10.60 3.84
C HIS A 131 -13.00 -10.44 2.90
N ASP A 132 -12.87 -10.78 1.62
CA ASP A 132 -14.00 -10.78 0.68
C ASP A 132 -15.11 -11.75 1.11
N ARG A 133 -14.75 -12.94 1.61
CA ARG A 133 -15.70 -13.95 2.08
C ARG A 133 -16.41 -13.52 3.36
N LEU A 134 -15.74 -12.75 4.20
CA LEU A 134 -16.30 -12.06 5.36
C LEU A 134 -17.09 -10.79 4.99
N GLN A 135 -17.26 -10.48 3.69
CA GLN A 135 -17.91 -9.26 3.18
C GLN A 135 -17.20 -7.96 3.61
N ASP A 136 -15.94 -8.04 4.06
CA ASP A 136 -15.10 -6.89 4.40
C ASP A 136 -14.21 -6.51 3.22
N HIS A 137 -14.84 -6.15 2.11
CA HIS A 137 -14.17 -5.79 0.86
C HIS A 137 -13.19 -4.62 1.02
N GLY A 138 -13.41 -3.75 2.01
CA GLY A 138 -12.50 -2.64 2.34
C GLY A 138 -11.13 -3.14 2.82
N LYS A 139 -11.10 -4.19 3.64
CA LYS A 139 -9.84 -4.86 4.05
C LYS A 139 -9.26 -5.75 2.97
N ALA A 140 -10.07 -6.31 2.08
CA ALA A 140 -9.60 -7.16 0.99
C ALA A 140 -8.75 -6.40 -0.05
N VAL A 141 -9.19 -5.20 -0.44
CA VAL A 141 -8.57 -4.33 -1.46
C VAL A 141 -7.05 -4.14 -1.28
N PRO A 142 -6.51 -3.70 -0.13
CA PRO A 142 -5.07 -3.45 0.02
C PRO A 142 -4.22 -4.71 -0.18
N HIS A 143 -4.73 -5.90 0.14
CA HIS A 143 -4.00 -7.15 -0.08
C HIS A 143 -3.87 -7.48 -1.56
N TYR A 144 -4.96 -7.39 -2.34
CA TYR A 144 -4.89 -7.59 -3.79
C TYR A 144 -4.02 -6.53 -4.47
N GLN A 145 -4.12 -5.27 -4.03
CA GLN A 145 -3.25 -4.18 -4.50
C GLN A 145 -1.77 -4.48 -4.25
N THR A 146 -1.42 -5.16 -3.16
CA THR A 146 -0.04 -5.51 -2.83
C THR A 146 0.53 -6.55 -3.80
N ILE A 147 -0.29 -7.49 -4.27
CA ILE A 147 0.12 -8.51 -5.26
C ILE A 147 0.44 -7.85 -6.60
N ILE A 148 -0.48 -7.03 -7.09
CA ILE A 148 -0.34 -6.34 -8.38
C ILE A 148 0.92 -5.46 -8.40
N SER A 149 1.32 -4.92 -7.24
CA SER A 149 2.49 -4.03 -7.19
C SER A 149 3.81 -4.70 -6.88
N ARG A 150 3.83 -5.62 -5.91
CA ARG A 150 5.07 -6.25 -5.43
C ARG A 150 5.39 -7.51 -6.21
N TYR A 151 4.38 -8.16 -6.79
CA TYR A 151 4.48 -9.44 -7.49
C TYR A 151 3.82 -9.40 -8.88
N PRO A 152 4.08 -8.39 -9.74
CA PRO A 152 3.36 -8.20 -11.01
C PRO A 152 3.55 -9.32 -12.04
N ASN A 153 4.68 -10.04 -11.98
CA ASN A 153 4.96 -11.18 -12.87
C ASN A 153 4.59 -12.53 -12.24
N HIS A 154 4.00 -12.52 -11.04
CA HIS A 154 3.60 -13.74 -10.35
C HIS A 154 2.34 -14.31 -10.99
N VAL A 155 2.23 -15.65 -11.01
CA VAL A 155 1.11 -16.36 -11.64
C VAL A 155 -0.27 -15.99 -11.07
N ILE A 156 -0.30 -15.44 -9.86
CA ILE A 156 -1.54 -15.05 -9.16
C ILE A 156 -1.96 -13.59 -9.41
N ALA A 157 -1.11 -12.77 -10.05
CA ALA A 157 -1.34 -11.34 -10.23
C ALA A 157 -2.64 -11.04 -10.99
N ASP A 158 -2.87 -11.74 -12.11
CA ASP A 158 -4.08 -11.58 -12.93
C ASP A 158 -5.34 -11.96 -12.13
N LYS A 159 -5.26 -13.04 -11.33
CA LYS A 159 -6.36 -13.48 -10.46
C LYS A 159 -6.64 -12.46 -9.35
N ALA A 160 -5.59 -11.87 -8.77
CA ALA A 160 -5.70 -10.82 -7.77
C ALA A 160 -6.32 -9.54 -8.34
N GLN A 161 -5.92 -9.13 -9.55
CA GLN A 161 -6.50 -7.96 -10.21
C GLN A 161 -7.98 -8.17 -10.56
N LEU A 162 -8.35 -9.38 -10.98
CA LEU A 162 -9.76 -9.72 -11.18
C LEU A 162 -10.55 -9.66 -9.87
N ARG A 163 -9.99 -10.17 -8.76
CA ARG A 163 -10.61 -10.07 -7.43
C ARG A 163 -10.73 -8.62 -6.95
N LEU A 164 -9.71 -7.79 -7.19
CA LEU A 164 -9.74 -6.36 -6.89
C LEU A 164 -10.89 -5.65 -7.59
N GLY A 165 -11.09 -5.93 -8.89
CA GLY A 165 -12.24 -5.39 -9.63
C GLY A 165 -13.59 -5.82 -9.02
N LYS A 166 -13.71 -7.07 -8.58
CA LYS A 166 -14.93 -7.60 -7.93
C LYS A 166 -15.17 -6.96 -6.56
N ALA A 167 -14.11 -6.77 -5.78
CA ALA A 167 -14.17 -6.08 -4.50
C ALA A 167 -14.62 -4.63 -4.67
N TYR A 168 -14.17 -3.94 -5.74
CA TYR A 168 -14.67 -2.62 -6.10
C TYR A 168 -16.15 -2.63 -6.51
N GLU A 169 -16.60 -3.59 -7.33
CA GLU A 169 -18.03 -3.73 -7.68
C GLU A 169 -18.91 -3.95 -6.44
N ALA A 170 -18.52 -4.87 -5.55
CA ALA A 170 -19.28 -5.20 -4.35
C ALA A 170 -19.46 -4.00 -3.42
N GLN A 171 -18.51 -3.08 -3.47
CA GLN A 171 -18.54 -1.84 -2.72
C GLN A 171 -19.22 -0.66 -3.45
N GLY A 172 -19.70 -0.89 -4.68
CA GLY A 172 -20.36 0.11 -5.51
C GLY A 172 -19.42 1.02 -6.31
N TYR A 173 -18.12 0.71 -6.37
CA TYR A 173 -17.14 1.49 -7.14
C TYR A 173 -17.07 1.05 -8.59
N SER A 174 -18.10 1.38 -9.36
CA SER A 174 -18.26 1.01 -10.75
C SER A 174 -17.13 1.55 -11.63
N THR A 175 -16.63 2.76 -11.35
CA THR A 175 -15.56 3.36 -12.16
C THR A 175 -14.24 2.66 -11.89
N LEU A 176 -13.88 2.45 -10.62
CA LEU A 176 -12.65 1.73 -10.26
C LEU A 176 -12.67 0.28 -10.74
N ALA A 177 -13.81 -0.40 -10.60
CA ALA A 177 -13.98 -1.75 -11.09
C ALA A 177 -13.75 -1.82 -12.60
N ARG A 178 -14.40 -0.93 -13.37
CA ARG A 178 -14.26 -0.88 -14.83
C ARG A 178 -12.81 -0.68 -15.25
N ILE A 179 -12.11 0.30 -14.70
CA ILE A 179 -10.69 0.55 -14.99
C ILE A 179 -9.84 -0.68 -14.68
N THR A 180 -10.08 -1.30 -13.52
CA THR A 180 -9.31 -2.46 -13.07
C THR A 180 -9.46 -3.62 -14.06
N TYR A 181 -10.68 -3.84 -14.56
CA TYR A 181 -10.97 -4.84 -15.57
C TYR A 181 -10.42 -4.50 -16.96
N GLU A 182 -10.53 -3.26 -17.41
CA GLU A 182 -9.97 -2.82 -18.69
C GLU A 182 -8.44 -2.92 -18.72
N ALA A 183 -7.77 -2.56 -17.62
CA ALA A 183 -6.34 -2.74 -17.50
C ALA A 183 -5.97 -4.23 -17.54
N LEU A 184 -6.75 -5.09 -16.88
CA LEU A 184 -6.52 -6.53 -16.85
C LEU A 184 -6.72 -7.16 -18.24
N SER A 185 -7.76 -6.76 -18.98
CA SER A 185 -8.03 -7.29 -20.32
C SER A 185 -6.95 -6.94 -21.34
N GLN A 186 -6.28 -5.80 -21.15
CA GLN A 186 -5.16 -5.38 -22.01
C GLN A 186 -3.82 -6.04 -21.67
N GLN A 187 -3.62 -6.44 -20.42
CA GLN A 187 -2.32 -6.88 -19.91
C GLN A 187 -2.21 -8.40 -19.76
N SER A 188 -3.30 -9.07 -19.42
CA SER A 188 -3.31 -10.51 -19.16
C SER A 188 -3.07 -11.30 -20.45
N LYS A 189 -2.31 -12.40 -20.32
CA LYS A 189 -2.15 -13.41 -21.38
C LYS A 189 -3.14 -14.56 -21.26
N ASP A 190 -3.88 -14.63 -20.15
CA ASP A 190 -4.90 -15.64 -19.91
C ASP A 190 -6.23 -15.21 -20.53
N LEU A 191 -6.58 -15.85 -21.66
CA LEU A 191 -7.80 -15.55 -22.41
C LEU A 191 -9.09 -15.71 -21.59
N GLN A 192 -9.11 -16.59 -20.58
CA GLN A 192 -10.28 -16.75 -19.71
C GLN A 192 -10.43 -15.56 -18.75
N ILE A 193 -9.32 -15.05 -18.22
CA ILE A 193 -9.32 -13.86 -17.36
C ILE A 193 -9.69 -12.63 -18.18
N VAL A 194 -9.13 -12.48 -19.38
CA VAL A 194 -9.47 -11.40 -20.32
C VAL A 194 -10.97 -11.38 -20.59
N ALA A 195 -11.56 -12.52 -20.98
CA ALA A 195 -12.98 -12.61 -21.27
C ALA A 195 -13.86 -12.27 -20.04
N GLN A 196 -13.44 -12.69 -18.83
CA GLN A 196 -14.14 -12.32 -17.59
C GLN A 196 -14.06 -10.82 -17.32
N ALA A 197 -12.89 -10.23 -17.49
CA ALA A 197 -12.67 -8.81 -17.26
C ALA A 197 -13.49 -7.95 -18.23
N GLU A 198 -13.46 -8.24 -19.53
CA GLU A 198 -14.24 -7.51 -20.55
C GLU A 198 -15.75 -7.62 -20.30
N LYS A 199 -16.23 -8.81 -19.96
CA LYS A 199 -17.64 -9.05 -19.61
C LYS A 199 -18.07 -8.25 -18.38
N ARG A 200 -17.20 -8.09 -17.39
CA ARG A 200 -17.49 -7.28 -16.20
C ARG A 200 -17.42 -5.79 -16.52
N ALA A 201 -16.38 -5.34 -17.22
CA ALA A 201 -16.19 -3.95 -17.63
C ALA A 201 -17.39 -3.42 -18.44
N SER A 202 -17.87 -4.18 -19.42
CA SER A 202 -18.99 -3.80 -20.29
C SER A 202 -20.34 -3.65 -19.59
N ARG A 203 -20.50 -4.23 -18.39
CA ARG A 203 -21.73 -4.10 -17.58
C ARG A 203 -21.70 -2.90 -16.66
N LEU A 204 -20.52 -2.33 -16.45
CA LEU A 204 -20.35 -1.15 -15.62
C LEU A 204 -20.56 0.08 -16.51
N PRO A 205 -21.22 1.13 -16.02
CA PRO A 205 -21.48 2.32 -16.81
C PRO A 205 -20.19 2.87 -17.40
N ALA A 206 -20.15 2.95 -18.73
CA ALA A 206 -19.25 3.87 -19.40
C ALA A 206 -19.67 5.27 -18.92
N GLU A 207 -18.69 6.00 -18.41
CA GLU A 207 -18.76 7.36 -17.87
C GLU A 207 -20.09 8.09 -18.18
N GLN A 208 -20.97 8.27 -17.17
CA GLN A 208 -22.11 9.16 -17.33
C GLN A 208 -21.58 10.58 -17.51
N THR A 209 -21.84 11.16 -18.69
CA THR A 209 -21.90 12.60 -18.88
C THR A 209 -23.12 13.11 -18.12
N GLU A 210 -22.98 13.37 -16.82
CA GLU A 210 -23.96 14.21 -16.16
C GLU A 210 -23.75 15.64 -16.66
N ASP A 211 -24.66 16.03 -17.57
CA ASP A 211 -25.15 17.39 -17.69
C ASP A 211 -25.39 17.97 -16.29
N GLU A 212 -25.15 19.28 -16.16
CA GLU A 212 -25.33 20.07 -14.95
C GLU A 212 -26.57 19.65 -14.13
N ALA A 213 -26.36 18.89 -13.06
CA ALA A 213 -27.33 18.84 -11.99
C ALA A 213 -27.27 20.18 -11.25
N PRO A 214 -28.41 20.88 -11.03
CA PRO A 214 -28.42 22.13 -10.29
C PRO A 214 -27.81 21.90 -8.92
N ILE A 215 -26.83 22.73 -8.56
CA ILE A 215 -26.37 22.83 -7.18
C ILE A 215 -27.52 23.46 -6.42
N ASP A 216 -28.35 22.65 -5.78
CA ASP A 216 -29.26 23.16 -4.75
C ASP A 216 -28.42 23.87 -3.70
N PRO A 217 -28.76 25.13 -3.34
CA PRO A 217 -28.07 25.81 -2.25
C PRO A 217 -28.33 25.01 -0.97
N ALA A 218 -27.24 24.67 -0.27
CA ALA A 218 -27.31 24.03 1.03
C ALA A 218 -28.30 24.78 1.96
N PRO A 219 -29.12 24.09 2.77
CA PRO A 219 -30.00 24.76 3.69
C PRO A 219 -29.16 25.54 4.71
N GLU A 220 -29.38 26.85 4.72
CA GLU A 220 -28.82 27.79 5.68
C GLU A 220 -29.34 27.41 7.07
N THR A 221 -28.56 26.64 7.82
CA THR A 221 -28.83 26.38 9.23
C THR A 221 -28.08 27.42 10.05
N ALA A 222 -28.86 28.26 10.74
CA ALA A 222 -28.39 29.27 11.66
C ALA A 222 -27.45 28.68 12.73
N PRO A 223 -26.46 29.45 13.22
CA PRO A 223 -25.51 28.96 14.20
C PRO A 223 -26.21 28.61 15.52
N PRO A 224 -25.79 27.53 16.23
CA PRO A 224 -26.41 27.16 17.50
C PRO A 224 -26.08 28.20 18.57
N GLU A 225 -27.11 28.59 19.33
CA GLU A 225 -27.00 29.43 20.52
C GLU A 225 -26.07 28.80 21.56
N SER A 226 -25.31 29.66 22.24
CA SER A 226 -24.43 29.31 23.36
C SER A 226 -25.22 28.74 24.54
N PRO A 227 -24.74 27.72 25.26
CA PRO A 227 -25.46 27.17 26.40
C PRO A 227 -25.49 28.17 27.56
N LYS A 228 -26.71 28.51 28.01
CA LYS A 228 -26.95 29.27 29.24
C LYS A 228 -26.51 28.45 30.46
N VAL A 229 -25.74 29.11 31.33
CA VAL A 229 -25.35 28.62 32.65
C VAL A 229 -26.60 28.45 33.51
N ALA A 230 -26.88 27.21 33.95
CA ALA A 230 -27.86 26.90 34.99
C ALA A 230 -27.13 26.75 36.33
N GLN A 231 -27.71 27.34 37.39
CA GLN A 231 -27.23 27.23 38.77
C GLN A 231 -27.42 25.79 39.31
N PRO A 232 -26.58 25.33 40.25
CA PRO A 232 -26.67 23.97 40.78
C PRO A 232 -27.76 23.83 41.87
N ASP A 233 -28.56 22.77 41.76
CA ASP A 233 -29.46 22.30 42.81
C ASP A 233 -28.70 21.65 43.99
N PRO A 234 -29.26 21.66 45.22
CA PRO A 234 -28.60 21.14 46.42
C PRO A 234 -28.51 19.59 46.44
N PRO A 235 -27.55 19.00 47.18
CA PRO A 235 -27.24 17.58 47.09
C PRO A 235 -28.27 16.70 47.81
N LYS A 236 -28.68 15.60 47.15
CA LYS A 236 -29.43 14.48 47.75
C LYS A 236 -28.48 13.51 48.48
N PRO A 237 -28.96 12.81 49.54
CA PRO A 237 -28.14 11.96 50.40
C PRO A 237 -27.71 10.64 49.70
N PRO A 238 -26.64 9.98 50.18
CA PRO A 238 -26.02 8.85 49.50
C PRO A 238 -26.86 7.57 49.57
N PRO A 239 -26.82 6.71 48.52
CA PRO A 239 -27.55 5.45 48.51
C PRO A 239 -26.82 4.32 49.26
N GLU A 240 -27.64 3.43 49.80
CA GLU A 240 -27.32 2.27 50.62
C GLU A 240 -26.68 1.12 49.80
N VAL A 241 -25.70 0.45 50.42
CA VAL A 241 -24.87 -0.60 49.82
C VAL A 241 -25.61 -1.93 49.81
N THR A 242 -25.81 -2.54 48.63
CA THR A 242 -26.23 -3.94 48.49
C THR A 242 -25.22 -4.77 47.70
N LYS A 243 -24.94 -5.97 48.22
CA LYS A 243 -23.91 -6.95 47.81
C LYS A 243 -24.29 -7.68 46.51
N PRO A 244 -23.32 -8.10 45.67
CA PRO A 244 -23.59 -8.90 44.47
C PRO A 244 -23.80 -10.41 44.77
N PRO A 245 -24.58 -11.14 43.93
CA PRO A 245 -24.84 -12.57 44.09
C PRO A 245 -23.74 -13.48 43.51
N PRO A 246 -23.64 -14.76 43.95
CA PRO A 246 -22.58 -15.71 43.57
C PRO A 246 -22.85 -16.45 42.23
N PRO A 247 -21.81 -17.05 41.61
CA PRO A 247 -21.90 -17.71 40.30
C PRO A 247 -22.41 -19.16 40.37
N GLU A 248 -23.12 -19.62 39.33
CA GLU A 248 -23.64 -20.98 39.18
C GLU A 248 -22.59 -22.00 38.65
N PRO A 249 -22.72 -23.30 39.01
CA PRO A 249 -21.75 -24.36 38.70
C PRO A 249 -21.99 -25.09 37.35
N PRO A 250 -20.98 -25.82 36.83
CA PRO A 250 -21.01 -26.44 35.49
C PRO A 250 -21.74 -27.79 35.48
N GLN A 251 -22.46 -28.09 34.39
CA GLN A 251 -23.11 -29.39 34.18
C GLN A 251 -22.36 -30.27 33.17
N ALA A 252 -22.36 -31.57 33.51
CA ALA A 252 -21.58 -32.67 32.96
C ALA A 252 -22.13 -33.26 31.66
N GLN A 253 -21.25 -33.97 30.95
CA GLN A 253 -21.51 -34.68 29.70
C GLN A 253 -22.01 -36.14 29.87
N GLN A 254 -22.61 -36.65 28.78
CA GLN A 254 -22.74 -38.04 28.30
C GLN A 254 -23.97 -38.87 28.75
N PRO A 255 -24.40 -39.95 28.02
CA PRO A 255 -23.81 -40.60 26.83
C PRO A 255 -24.75 -40.94 25.64
N VAL A 256 -24.09 -41.46 24.61
CA VAL A 256 -24.45 -41.96 23.27
C VAL A 256 -25.40 -43.17 23.24
N ALA A 257 -26.21 -43.31 22.19
CA ALA A 257 -26.82 -44.58 21.77
C ALA A 257 -26.86 -44.79 20.24
N ASN A 258 -25.98 -45.70 19.78
CA ASN A 258 -26.06 -46.75 18.73
C ASN A 258 -26.95 -46.66 17.46
N VAL A 259 -26.28 -46.63 16.28
CA VAL A 259 -26.12 -47.71 15.23
C VAL A 259 -27.41 -48.30 14.57
N PRO A 260 -27.52 -48.39 13.21
CA PRO A 260 -26.72 -49.36 12.42
C PRO A 260 -26.23 -48.98 10.99
N PRO A 261 -25.24 -49.74 10.44
CA PRO A 261 -24.62 -49.52 9.12
C PRO A 261 -25.00 -50.67 8.13
N PRO A 262 -24.22 -50.98 7.07
CA PRO A 262 -24.18 -50.34 5.75
C PRO A 262 -24.52 -51.35 4.62
N LYS A 263 -24.53 -50.93 3.35
CA LYS A 263 -24.33 -51.85 2.22
C LYS A 263 -23.17 -51.42 1.34
N LYS A 264 -22.10 -52.22 1.40
CA LYS A 264 -20.98 -52.26 0.47
C LYS A 264 -21.43 -52.82 -0.88
N VAL A 265 -20.76 -52.39 -1.95
CA VAL A 265 -20.49 -53.28 -3.09
C VAL A 265 -19.00 -53.18 -3.41
N ASP A 266 -18.34 -54.33 -3.29
CA ASP A 266 -16.98 -54.60 -3.69
C ASP A 266 -16.83 -54.62 -5.22
N ALA A 267 -15.71 -54.14 -5.75
CA ALA A 267 -15.00 -54.84 -6.82
C ALA A 267 -13.55 -54.36 -6.91
N LYS A 268 -12.68 -55.35 -6.72
CA LYS A 268 -11.23 -55.32 -6.53
C LYS A 268 -10.51 -55.46 -7.91
N PRO A 269 -9.21 -55.78 -8.00
CA PRO A 269 -8.14 -54.88 -8.45
C PRO A 269 -7.33 -55.49 -9.63
N LYS A 270 -6.10 -54.99 -9.86
CA LYS A 270 -4.84 -55.67 -10.32
C LYS A 270 -4.03 -54.74 -11.26
N THR A 271 -2.70 -54.62 -11.31
CA THR A 271 -1.50 -55.30 -10.73
C THR A 271 -0.28 -54.42 -11.09
N VAL A 272 0.65 -54.07 -10.18
CA VAL A 272 1.95 -54.71 -9.84
C VAL A 272 3.11 -54.44 -10.86
N ILE A 273 3.96 -53.40 -10.66
CA ILE A 273 5.38 -53.29 -10.13
C ILE A 273 6.53 -53.99 -10.95
N PRO A 274 7.86 -53.73 -10.77
CA PRO A 274 8.70 -52.50 -10.65
C PRO A 274 10.01 -52.54 -11.53
N PRO A 275 11.27 -52.23 -11.07
CA PRO A 275 12.04 -51.00 -11.34
C PRO A 275 13.47 -51.26 -11.88
N SER A 276 14.31 -50.21 -12.08
CA SER A 276 15.76 -50.30 -11.79
C SER A 276 16.48 -48.93 -11.79
N GLU A 277 17.28 -48.76 -10.74
CA GLU A 277 18.42 -47.86 -10.44
C GLU A 277 19.53 -47.89 -11.53
N ALA A 278 20.66 -47.18 -11.51
CA ALA A 278 21.14 -45.84 -11.09
C ALA A 278 22.66 -45.76 -11.44
N LYS A 279 23.11 -44.72 -12.18
CA LYS A 279 24.49 -44.10 -12.28
C LYS A 279 25.72 -45.01 -12.65
N PRO A 280 26.96 -44.50 -12.99
CA PRO A 280 27.55 -43.13 -12.86
C PRO A 280 28.43 -42.55 -14.03
N GLN A 281 28.58 -41.20 -14.01
CA GLN A 281 29.70 -40.24 -14.32
C GLN A 281 30.79 -40.40 -15.43
N ASN A 282 30.84 -39.35 -16.30
CA ASN A 282 31.95 -38.52 -16.89
C ASN A 282 33.13 -39.16 -17.68
N PRO A 283 33.89 -38.44 -18.59
CA PRO A 283 34.08 -36.98 -18.78
C PRO A 283 34.01 -36.49 -20.28
N PRO A 284 34.33 -35.22 -20.64
CA PRO A 284 33.94 -34.59 -21.92
C PRO A 284 35.00 -34.69 -23.03
N ALA A 285 34.55 -34.69 -24.29
CA ALA A 285 35.40 -34.59 -25.48
C ALA A 285 35.04 -33.34 -26.32
N GLU A 286 36.09 -32.64 -26.75
CA GLU A 286 36.11 -31.45 -27.61
C GLU A 286 35.74 -31.71 -29.08
N GLU A 287 35.52 -30.59 -29.79
CA GLU A 287 35.51 -30.38 -31.25
C GLU A 287 34.19 -30.72 -32.00
N LYS A 288 33.57 -29.83 -32.79
CA LYS A 288 34.15 -28.87 -33.75
C LYS A 288 33.32 -27.59 -33.91
N ARG A 289 34.08 -26.51 -34.14
CA ARG A 289 33.67 -25.12 -34.30
C ARG A 289 33.18 -24.86 -35.74
N ALA A 290 31.96 -24.34 -35.88
CA ALA A 290 31.45 -23.82 -37.15
C ALA A 290 32.01 -22.41 -37.45
N PRO A 291 32.19 -22.03 -38.74
CA PRO A 291 32.79 -20.75 -39.12
C PRO A 291 31.85 -19.55 -38.82
N PRO A 292 32.40 -18.36 -38.54
CA PRO A 292 31.63 -17.19 -38.16
C PRO A 292 30.86 -16.60 -39.36
N PRO A 293 29.63 -16.09 -39.17
CA PRO A 293 28.88 -15.41 -40.21
C PRO A 293 29.54 -14.06 -40.57
N LYS A 294 29.57 -13.79 -41.88
CA LYS A 294 30.11 -12.57 -42.51
C LYS A 294 29.46 -11.32 -41.95
N ALA A 295 30.28 -10.29 -41.76
CA ALA A 295 29.89 -8.95 -41.31
C ALA A 295 28.78 -8.33 -42.18
N THR A 296 27.59 -8.22 -41.61
CA THR A 296 26.52 -7.36 -42.12
C THR A 296 26.73 -5.92 -41.64
N LYS A 297 26.46 -4.98 -42.54
CA LYS A 297 26.61 -3.52 -42.42
C LYS A 297 26.13 -2.97 -41.05
N PRO A 298 26.75 -1.88 -40.53
CA PRO A 298 26.28 -1.23 -39.31
C PRO A 298 24.81 -0.86 -39.40
N ALA A 299 24.04 -1.22 -38.37
CA ALA A 299 22.65 -0.83 -38.24
C ALA A 299 22.50 0.69 -38.33
N PRO A 300 21.47 1.22 -39.01
CA PRO A 300 21.20 2.64 -39.04
C PRO A 300 21.00 3.15 -37.60
N LYS A 301 21.66 4.27 -37.27
CA LYS A 301 21.49 4.96 -35.98
C LYS A 301 19.99 5.12 -35.69
N PRO A 302 19.54 4.97 -34.44
CA PRO A 302 18.13 5.15 -34.09
C PRO A 302 17.67 6.53 -34.59
N PRO A 303 16.48 6.63 -35.22
CA PRO A 303 15.97 7.90 -35.69
C PRO A 303 15.94 8.86 -34.50
N LYS A 304 16.50 10.07 -34.69
CA LYS A 304 16.39 11.15 -33.72
C LYS A 304 14.90 11.31 -33.41
N THR A 305 14.53 11.13 -32.14
CA THR A 305 13.18 11.42 -31.64
C THR A 305 12.73 12.77 -32.19
N PRO A 306 11.55 12.87 -32.82
CA PRO A 306 10.99 14.16 -33.21
C PRO A 306 10.96 15.04 -31.96
N LYS A 307 11.51 16.26 -32.03
CA LYS A 307 11.23 17.26 -31.00
C LYS A 307 9.72 17.48 -31.04
N LEU A 308 9.02 17.00 -30.03
CA LEU A 308 7.61 17.28 -29.81
C LEU A 308 7.51 18.80 -29.67
N VAL A 309 7.08 19.49 -30.72
CA VAL A 309 6.62 20.87 -30.59
C VAL A 309 5.23 20.73 -29.97
N PRO A 310 4.99 21.19 -28.73
CA PRO A 310 3.69 21.03 -28.11
C PRO A 310 2.66 21.84 -28.91
N ASP A 311 1.50 21.25 -29.18
CA ASP A 311 0.34 22.01 -29.65
C ASP A 311 0.04 23.16 -28.67
N PRO A 312 -0.40 24.32 -29.17
CA PRO A 312 -0.64 25.44 -28.30
C PRO A 312 -1.80 25.16 -27.33
N SER A 313 -1.57 25.33 -26.03
CA SER A 313 -2.60 25.12 -25.00
C SER A 313 -3.83 26.02 -25.23
N LEU A 314 -5.01 25.61 -24.78
CA LEU A 314 -6.22 26.43 -24.92
C LEU A 314 -6.07 27.83 -24.30
N ALA A 315 -5.35 27.96 -23.18
CA ALA A 315 -5.05 29.26 -22.57
C ALA A 315 -4.21 30.17 -23.48
N GLN A 316 -3.36 29.58 -24.34
CA GLN A 316 -2.58 30.28 -25.35
C GLN A 316 -3.45 30.75 -26.51
N GLN A 317 -4.40 29.93 -26.95
CA GLN A 317 -5.35 30.32 -28.00
C GLN A 317 -6.25 31.48 -27.55
N LEU A 318 -6.49 31.61 -26.24
CA LEU A 318 -7.33 32.64 -25.62
C LEU A 318 -6.57 33.86 -25.05
N GLY A 319 -5.23 33.90 -25.12
CA GLY A 319 -4.45 35.06 -24.68
C GLY A 319 -4.41 35.32 -23.16
N LEU A 320 -4.63 34.28 -22.35
CA LEU A 320 -4.73 34.42 -20.89
C LEU A 320 -3.34 34.48 -20.24
N SER A 321 -3.19 35.25 -19.16
CA SER A 321 -1.94 35.38 -18.39
C SER A 321 -2.11 34.89 -16.95
N VAL A 322 -1.11 34.19 -16.44
CA VAL A 322 -1.04 33.73 -15.04
C VAL A 322 -0.73 34.92 -14.13
N LYS A 323 -1.58 35.20 -13.15
CA LYS A 323 -1.42 36.28 -12.17
C LYS A 323 -1.37 35.77 -10.73
N THR A 324 -2.23 34.82 -10.38
CA THR A 324 -2.36 34.31 -9.01
C THR A 324 -1.81 32.89 -8.90
N ILE A 325 -0.84 32.69 -8.01
CA ILE A 325 -0.25 31.38 -7.74
C ILE A 325 -0.57 31.01 -6.29
N VAL A 326 -1.19 29.84 -6.10
CA VAL A 326 -1.39 29.29 -4.76
C VAL A 326 -0.31 28.26 -4.48
N ILE A 327 0.37 28.44 -3.35
CA ILE A 327 1.35 27.49 -2.82
C ILE A 327 0.73 26.80 -1.61
N ASP A 328 0.77 25.48 -1.60
CA ASP A 328 0.27 24.66 -0.51
C ASP A 328 1.45 24.02 0.25
N PRO A 329 1.83 24.54 1.43
CA PRO A 329 2.77 23.84 2.30
C PRO A 329 2.08 22.60 2.89
N GLY A 330 2.53 21.40 2.53
CA GLY A 330 1.97 20.13 2.99
C GLY A 330 1.86 20.02 4.53
N HIS A 331 0.92 19.21 5.01
CA HIS A 331 0.69 18.93 6.44
C HIS A 331 0.40 20.18 7.30
N GLY A 332 0.67 20.14 8.60
CA GLY A 332 0.56 21.25 9.54
C GLY A 332 -0.24 20.92 10.81
N GLY A 333 0.04 21.65 11.89
CA GLY A 333 -0.61 21.45 13.19
C GLY A 333 -0.42 20.03 13.72
N ARG A 334 -1.53 19.32 13.90
CA ARG A 334 -1.57 17.93 14.39
C ARG A 334 -0.95 16.91 13.42
N ASP A 335 -0.85 17.24 12.14
CA ASP A 335 -0.22 16.40 11.13
C ASP A 335 1.24 16.86 10.93
N PRO A 336 2.24 16.11 11.41
CA PRO A 336 3.65 16.47 11.24
C PRO A 336 4.19 16.18 9.84
N GLY A 337 3.45 15.44 9.01
CA GLY A 337 3.99 14.76 7.83
C GLY A 337 5.05 13.72 8.20
N ALA A 338 5.95 13.43 7.27
CA ALA A 338 7.05 12.53 7.55
C ALA A 338 7.97 13.09 8.65
N VAL A 339 8.33 12.21 9.59
CA VAL A 339 9.24 12.53 10.71
C VAL A 339 10.49 11.67 10.61
N SER A 340 11.65 12.32 10.71
CA SER A 340 12.95 11.64 10.71
C SER A 340 13.88 12.32 11.71
N GLN A 341 14.30 11.57 12.73
CA GLN A 341 15.03 12.10 13.88
C GLN A 341 14.23 13.23 14.55
N LYS A 342 14.73 14.47 14.55
CA LYS A 342 14.05 15.66 15.09
C LYS A 342 13.46 16.57 14.00
N ARG A 343 13.41 16.11 12.75
CA ARG A 343 12.94 16.88 11.61
C ARG A 343 11.52 16.48 11.28
N GLN A 344 10.68 17.48 11.05
CA GLN A 344 9.30 17.30 10.63
C GLN A 344 9.11 17.97 9.28
N GLU A 345 8.49 17.25 8.36
CA GLU A 345 8.15 17.73 7.04
C GLU A 345 7.40 19.06 7.09
N LYS A 346 6.34 19.15 7.92
CA LYS A 346 5.50 20.36 8.04
C LYS A 346 6.26 21.67 8.26
N GLN A 347 7.40 21.61 8.94
CA GLN A 347 8.25 22.77 9.23
C GLN A 347 9.13 23.14 8.04
N ILE A 348 9.72 22.13 7.39
CA ILE A 348 10.58 22.28 6.22
C ILE A 348 9.77 22.87 5.07
N VAL A 349 8.61 22.28 4.75
CA VAL A 349 7.78 22.70 3.62
C VAL A 349 7.17 24.08 3.83
N LEU A 350 6.81 24.46 5.06
CA LEU A 350 6.36 25.82 5.37
C LEU A 350 7.47 26.85 5.15
N SER A 351 8.68 26.58 5.64
CA SER A 351 9.83 27.48 5.49
C SER A 351 10.23 27.65 4.02
N LEU A 352 10.27 26.54 3.26
CA LEU A 352 10.55 26.57 1.83
C LEU A 352 9.46 27.35 1.07
N SER A 353 8.19 27.07 1.35
CA SER A 353 7.06 27.72 0.67
C SER A 353 7.02 29.24 0.88
N LYS A 354 7.34 29.72 2.09
CA LYS A 354 7.51 31.17 2.35
C LYS A 354 8.64 31.76 1.52
N THR A 355 9.76 31.04 1.41
CA THR A 355 10.89 31.48 0.58
C THR A 355 10.50 31.54 -0.91
N LEU A 356 9.77 30.54 -1.40
CA LEU A 356 9.24 30.50 -2.78
C LEU A 356 8.28 31.66 -3.05
N ARG A 357 7.35 31.92 -2.11
CA ARG A 357 6.43 33.06 -2.16
C ARG A 357 7.20 34.37 -2.30
N ASP A 358 8.17 34.63 -1.43
CA ASP A 358 8.89 35.89 -1.43
C ASP A 358 9.67 36.11 -2.75
N ILE A 359 10.15 35.03 -3.38
CA ILE A 359 10.79 35.07 -4.71
C ILE A 359 9.76 35.43 -5.80
N LEU A 360 8.60 34.78 -5.80
CA LEU A 360 7.56 34.98 -6.82
C LEU A 360 6.85 36.34 -6.67
N VAL A 361 6.63 36.82 -5.45
CA VAL A 361 6.08 38.16 -5.19
C VAL A 361 7.00 39.24 -5.73
N LYS A 362 8.32 39.10 -5.55
CA LYS A 362 9.32 40.03 -6.14
C LYS A 362 9.32 40.03 -7.67
N LYS A 363 8.76 38.99 -8.29
CA LYS A 363 8.59 38.87 -9.75
C LYS A 363 7.25 39.40 -10.25
N GLY A 364 6.39 39.91 -9.36
CA GLY A 364 5.13 40.54 -9.69
C GLY A 364 3.91 39.63 -9.66
N TYR A 365 4.03 38.39 -9.16
CA TYR A 365 2.90 37.47 -9.01
C TYR A 365 2.13 37.74 -7.71
N ASN A 366 0.81 37.57 -7.74
CA ASN A 366 -0.01 37.47 -6.54
C ASN A 366 0.12 36.06 -5.96
N VAL A 367 0.78 35.92 -4.81
CA VAL A 367 1.06 34.59 -4.24
C VAL A 367 0.34 34.42 -2.91
N ARG A 368 -0.42 33.33 -2.79
CA ARG A 368 -1.20 33.00 -1.59
C ARG A 368 -0.78 31.63 -1.07
N LEU A 369 -0.63 31.50 0.24
CA LEU A 369 -0.35 30.21 0.88
C LEU A 369 -1.65 29.65 1.48
N THR A 370 -1.87 28.35 1.33
CA THR A 370 -2.99 27.67 2.03
C THR A 370 -2.86 27.77 3.55
N ARG A 371 -1.62 27.86 4.07
CA ARG A 371 -1.30 28.18 5.46
C ARG A 371 -0.02 29.00 5.59
N GLU A 372 -0.03 29.99 6.47
CA GLU A 372 1.16 30.80 6.79
C GLU A 372 1.80 30.45 8.15
N THR A 373 1.12 29.64 8.95
CA THR A 373 1.53 29.21 10.29
C THR A 373 1.46 27.68 10.40
N ASP A 374 1.85 27.15 11.57
CA ASP A 374 1.75 25.73 11.86
C ASP A 374 0.32 25.33 12.27
N VAL A 375 -0.57 25.29 11.29
CA VAL A 375 -1.99 24.92 11.47
C VAL A 375 -2.35 23.74 10.57
N PHE A 376 -3.24 22.88 11.06
CA PHE A 376 -3.77 21.76 10.28
C PHE A 376 -4.84 22.24 9.30
N LEU A 377 -4.75 21.80 8.05
CA LEU A 377 -5.74 22.07 7.01
C LEU A 377 -6.09 20.76 6.26
N PRO A 378 -7.37 20.32 6.28
CA PRO A 378 -7.81 19.14 5.53
C PRO A 378 -7.54 19.26 4.03
N LEU A 379 -7.27 18.15 3.35
CA LEU A 379 -6.86 18.15 1.93
C LEU A 379 -7.88 18.85 1.03
N ARG A 380 -9.19 18.58 1.19
CA ARG A 380 -10.26 19.27 0.42
C ARG A 380 -10.26 20.79 0.62
N LYS A 381 -9.91 21.26 1.81
CA LYS A 381 -9.89 22.71 2.11
C LYS A 381 -8.74 23.42 1.39
N ARG A 382 -7.67 22.72 1.05
CA ARG A 382 -6.52 23.26 0.29
C ARG A 382 -6.92 23.60 -1.15
N THR A 383 -7.64 22.70 -1.83
CA THR A 383 -8.11 22.93 -3.21
C THR A 383 -9.29 23.92 -3.25
N GLN A 384 -10.16 23.89 -2.23
CA GLN A 384 -11.21 24.91 -2.06
C GLN A 384 -10.60 26.30 -1.86
N PHE A 385 -9.55 26.43 -1.06
CA PHE A 385 -8.82 27.68 -0.89
C PHE A 385 -8.27 28.18 -2.22
N ALA A 386 -7.64 27.32 -3.02
CA ALA A 386 -7.11 27.70 -4.33
C ALA A 386 -8.20 28.22 -5.28
N THR A 387 -9.35 27.54 -5.31
CA THR A 387 -10.53 27.98 -6.07
C THR A 387 -11.03 29.35 -5.60
N ASN A 388 -11.14 29.55 -4.28
CA ASN A 388 -11.62 30.81 -3.71
C ASN A 388 -10.65 31.98 -3.94
N GLN A 389 -9.34 31.71 -4.01
CA GLN A 389 -8.34 32.71 -4.35
C GLN A 389 -8.27 33.01 -5.85
N LYS A 390 -9.08 32.34 -6.69
CA LYS A 390 -9.02 32.42 -8.16
C LYS A 390 -7.59 32.15 -8.65
N ALA A 391 -6.99 31.10 -8.11
CA ALA A 391 -5.65 30.68 -8.49
C ALA A 391 -5.60 30.32 -9.98
N ASP A 392 -4.52 30.69 -10.65
CA ASP A 392 -4.19 30.28 -12.01
C ASP A 392 -3.26 29.06 -12.02
N LEU A 393 -2.53 28.83 -10.92
CA LEU A 393 -1.68 27.65 -10.68
C LEU A 393 -1.77 27.21 -9.22
N PHE A 394 -1.67 25.90 -8.99
CA PHE A 394 -1.61 25.31 -7.65
C PHE A 394 -0.36 24.45 -7.47
N ILE A 395 0.48 24.79 -6.50
CA ILE A 395 1.76 24.11 -6.24
C ILE A 395 1.77 23.58 -4.81
N SER A 396 1.62 22.27 -4.62
CA SER A 396 1.78 21.64 -3.31
C SER A 396 3.23 21.20 -3.09
N ILE A 397 3.78 21.48 -1.92
CA ILE A 397 5.19 21.25 -1.56
C ILE A 397 5.28 20.23 -0.42
N HIS A 398 6.00 19.14 -0.67
CA HIS A 398 6.19 18.00 0.24
C HIS A 398 7.66 17.56 0.33
N THR A 399 7.97 16.69 1.30
CA THR A 399 9.23 15.94 1.35
C THR A 399 8.96 14.44 1.44
N ASN A 400 9.61 13.66 0.58
CA ASN A 400 9.34 12.24 0.54
C ASN A 400 9.97 11.53 1.76
N ALA A 401 9.55 10.30 2.01
CA ALA A 401 10.11 9.39 2.99
C ALA A 401 10.06 7.95 2.46
N SER A 402 11.06 7.16 2.86
CA SER A 402 11.16 5.74 2.55
C SER A 402 11.78 4.99 3.72
N ILE A 403 11.36 3.73 3.89
CA ILE A 403 11.99 2.75 4.80
C ILE A 403 13.47 2.58 4.44
N ALA A 404 13.78 2.50 3.13
CA ALA A 404 15.14 2.48 2.65
C ALA A 404 15.77 3.87 2.84
N ARG A 405 16.56 4.04 3.91
CA ARG A 405 17.21 5.32 4.26
C ARG A 405 18.22 5.82 3.23
N SER A 406 18.58 4.99 2.24
CA SER A 406 19.41 5.33 1.09
C SER A 406 18.62 5.98 -0.06
N ALA A 407 17.28 5.87 -0.07
CA ALA A 407 16.44 6.55 -1.05
C ALA A 407 16.71 8.05 -1.02
N ALA A 408 16.82 8.65 -2.20
CA ALA A 408 17.17 10.05 -2.37
C ALA A 408 16.64 10.59 -3.70
N GLY A 409 16.57 11.92 -3.79
CA GLY A 409 16.24 12.64 -5.01
C GLY A 409 14.90 13.35 -4.97
N ILE A 410 14.60 14.04 -6.08
CA ILE A 410 13.44 14.91 -6.26
C ILE A 410 12.54 14.36 -7.35
N GLU A 411 11.23 14.42 -7.13
CA GLU A 411 10.18 14.05 -8.08
C GLU A 411 9.04 15.07 -8.03
N THR A 412 8.35 15.21 -9.17
CA THR A 412 7.18 16.10 -9.29
C THR A 412 6.02 15.31 -9.87
N TYR A 413 4.84 15.50 -9.29
CA TYR A 413 3.63 14.76 -9.62
C TYR A 413 2.56 15.66 -10.20
N TYR A 414 1.76 15.12 -11.12
CA TYR A 414 0.47 15.65 -11.52
C TYR A 414 -0.63 14.61 -11.30
N LEU A 415 -1.90 15.03 -11.35
CA LEU A 415 -3.04 14.16 -11.10
C LEU A 415 -3.27 13.18 -12.28
N ALA A 416 -3.18 11.88 -12.01
CA ALA A 416 -3.69 10.80 -12.85
C ALA A 416 -3.74 9.50 -12.02
N LEU A 417 -4.01 8.35 -12.63
CA LEU A 417 -3.70 7.06 -12.00
C LEU A 417 -2.20 6.93 -11.70
N ALA A 418 -1.78 6.05 -10.80
CA ALA A 418 -0.37 5.93 -10.44
C ALA A 418 0.50 5.47 -11.64
N SER A 419 1.62 6.15 -11.89
CA SER A 419 2.58 5.81 -12.96
C SER A 419 3.47 4.62 -12.62
N ASP A 420 3.76 4.44 -11.34
CA ASP A 420 4.59 3.38 -10.80
C ASP A 420 4.26 3.13 -9.32
N GLU A 421 4.83 2.06 -8.74
CA GLU A 421 4.54 1.69 -7.37
C GLU A 421 5.00 2.73 -6.34
N SER A 422 6.15 3.37 -6.60
CA SER A 422 6.63 4.44 -5.73
C SER A 422 5.66 5.62 -5.75
N ALA A 423 5.08 5.96 -6.90
CA ALA A 423 4.06 6.98 -7.04
C ALA A 423 2.77 6.61 -6.28
N ARG A 424 2.36 5.34 -6.35
CA ARG A 424 1.19 4.82 -5.63
C ARG A 424 1.39 4.90 -4.11
N ILE A 425 2.50 4.42 -3.58
CA ILE A 425 2.82 4.45 -2.14
C ILE A 425 2.88 5.91 -1.64
N THR A 426 3.52 6.81 -2.40
CA THR A 426 3.54 8.24 -2.05
C THR A 426 2.12 8.79 -1.98
N ALA A 427 1.28 8.56 -3.01
CA ALA A 427 -0.11 9.02 -2.99
C ALA A 427 -0.93 8.42 -1.83
N MET A 428 -0.76 7.13 -1.52
CA MET A 428 -1.42 6.50 -0.37
C MET A 428 -1.04 7.18 0.95
N ARG A 429 0.24 7.50 1.14
CA ARG A 429 0.72 8.21 2.34
C ARG A 429 0.18 9.64 2.40
N GLU A 430 0.26 10.39 1.32
CA GLU A 430 -0.20 11.80 1.30
C GLU A 430 -1.73 11.92 1.39
N ASN A 431 -2.44 10.88 0.97
CA ASN A 431 -3.89 10.79 1.14
C ASN A 431 -4.30 10.25 2.52
N ALA A 432 -3.36 9.86 3.39
CA ALA A 432 -3.69 9.37 4.73
C ALA A 432 -4.36 10.50 5.53
N GLY A 433 -5.63 10.31 5.88
CA GLY A 433 -6.48 11.35 6.49
C GLY A 433 -7.42 12.07 5.52
N ALA A 434 -7.47 11.64 4.25
CA ALA A 434 -8.53 12.02 3.32
C ALA A 434 -9.84 11.35 3.76
N GLU A 435 -10.74 12.12 4.36
CA GLU A 435 -12.11 11.68 4.65
C GLU A 435 -12.92 11.74 3.34
N TYR A 436 -12.86 10.65 2.58
CA TYR A 436 -13.81 10.38 1.50
C TYR A 436 -14.65 9.20 1.92
N ASN A 437 -15.97 9.37 1.86
CA ASN A 437 -16.80 8.19 1.83
C ASN A 437 -16.63 7.52 0.46
N MET A 438 -16.97 6.27 0.47
CA MET A 438 -16.67 5.36 -0.60
C MET A 438 -17.44 5.68 -1.90
N LYS A 439 -18.66 6.21 -1.82
CA LYS A 439 -19.39 6.72 -2.98
C LYS A 439 -18.70 7.95 -3.60
N GLU A 440 -18.06 8.78 -2.78
CA GLU A 440 -17.26 9.91 -3.26
C GLU A 440 -15.95 9.47 -3.92
N LEU A 441 -15.40 8.30 -3.58
CA LEU A 441 -14.20 7.72 -4.22
C LEU A 441 -14.47 7.38 -5.69
N ASP A 442 -15.65 6.90 -6.02
CA ASP A 442 -15.99 6.58 -7.40
C ASP A 442 -16.17 7.83 -8.27
N ALA A 443 -16.83 8.85 -7.71
CA ALA A 443 -16.88 10.19 -8.29
C ALA A 443 -15.50 10.87 -8.34
N LEU A 444 -14.59 10.53 -7.42
CA LEU A 444 -13.21 10.99 -7.41
C LEU A 444 -12.43 10.43 -8.60
N VAL A 445 -12.57 9.14 -8.84
CA VAL A 445 -11.89 8.42 -9.91
C VAL A 445 -12.44 8.83 -11.27
N GLY A 446 -13.75 9.02 -11.39
CA GLY A 446 -14.35 9.65 -12.57
C GLY A 446 -13.72 11.01 -12.88
N ARG A 447 -13.53 11.88 -11.88
CA ARG A 447 -12.84 13.17 -12.07
C ARG A 447 -11.37 13.01 -12.47
N ILE A 448 -10.63 12.10 -11.86
CA ILE A 448 -9.22 11.83 -12.19
C ILE A 448 -9.07 11.39 -13.65
N LEU A 449 -10.00 10.59 -14.17
CA LEU A 449 -9.98 10.12 -15.56
C LEU A 449 -10.47 11.17 -16.57
N LYS A 450 -11.44 12.00 -16.18
CA LYS A 450 -12.08 12.99 -17.05
C LYS A 450 -11.22 14.23 -17.33
N GLU A 451 -10.19 14.49 -16.52
CA GLU A 451 -9.44 15.75 -16.60
C GLU A 451 -8.44 15.82 -17.77
N SER A 452 -8.88 16.44 -18.87
CA SER A 452 -8.07 16.99 -19.98
C SER A 452 -6.97 17.99 -19.55
N LYS A 453 -6.91 18.35 -18.26
CA LYS A 453 -5.90 19.23 -17.62
C LYS A 453 -4.59 18.52 -17.26
N SER A 454 -4.53 17.21 -17.46
CA SER A 454 -3.32 16.40 -17.34
C SER A 454 -2.16 16.98 -18.17
N THR A 455 -2.42 17.52 -19.36
CA THR A 455 -1.36 18.08 -20.23
C THR A 455 -0.68 19.32 -19.65
N GLU A 456 -1.44 20.31 -19.17
CA GLU A 456 -0.87 21.54 -18.60
C GLU A 456 -0.19 21.28 -17.26
N SER A 457 -0.79 20.45 -16.40
CA SER A 457 -0.19 20.03 -15.14
C SER A 457 1.08 19.22 -15.35
N ARG A 458 1.10 18.32 -16.34
CA ARG A 458 2.28 17.58 -16.77
C ARG A 458 3.37 18.53 -17.26
N ARG A 459 3.04 19.49 -18.13
CA ARG A 459 4.01 20.46 -18.65
C ARG A 459 4.60 21.32 -17.54
N LEU A 460 3.77 21.78 -16.61
CA LEU A 460 4.22 22.50 -15.42
C LEU A 460 5.17 21.63 -14.57
N ALA A 461 4.81 20.36 -14.34
CA ALA A 461 5.63 19.40 -13.62
C ALA A 461 6.99 19.17 -14.30
N GLU A 462 7.00 18.99 -15.62
CA GLU A 462 8.22 18.78 -16.43
C GLU A 462 9.19 19.97 -16.31
N LEU A 463 8.66 21.20 -16.38
CA LEU A 463 9.49 22.41 -16.29
C LEU A 463 10.02 22.65 -14.86
N ILE A 464 9.21 22.40 -13.83
CA ILE A 464 9.66 22.46 -12.44
C ILE A 464 10.72 21.38 -12.17
N GLN A 465 10.46 20.14 -12.56
CA GLN A 465 11.38 19.02 -12.37
C GLN A 465 12.72 19.26 -13.08
N ALA A 466 12.70 19.78 -14.31
CA ALA A 466 13.91 20.09 -15.06
C ALA A 466 14.79 21.13 -14.33
N GLN A 467 14.19 22.17 -13.76
CA GLN A 467 14.93 23.19 -13.00
C GLN A 467 15.45 22.66 -11.66
N LEU A 468 14.68 21.80 -10.97
CA LEU A 468 15.15 21.15 -9.73
C LEU A 468 16.32 20.20 -9.99
N ALA A 469 16.26 19.44 -11.09
CA ALA A 469 17.26 18.46 -11.48
C ALA A 469 18.56 19.07 -12.04
N SER A 470 18.59 20.37 -12.37
CA SER A 470 19.79 21.01 -12.92
C SER A 470 20.92 21.21 -11.89
N GLY A 471 20.67 20.93 -10.61
CA GLY A 471 21.68 20.99 -9.55
C GLY A 471 22.60 19.77 -9.55
N LYS A 472 23.92 19.99 -9.57
CA LYS A 472 24.98 18.94 -9.67
C LYS A 472 24.96 17.81 -8.61
N GLN A 473 24.15 17.92 -7.56
CA GLN A 473 24.10 16.94 -6.45
C GLN A 473 22.68 16.47 -6.12
N VAL A 474 21.75 16.57 -7.07
CA VAL A 474 20.36 16.15 -6.88
C VAL A 474 20.08 14.95 -7.76
N LYS A 475 19.59 13.85 -7.16
CA LYS A 475 19.12 12.70 -7.93
C LYS A 475 17.77 13.05 -8.57
N ASN A 476 17.70 13.05 -9.89
CA ASN A 476 16.47 13.28 -10.64
C ASN A 476 15.64 11.99 -10.69
N ARG A 477 14.42 12.01 -10.11
CA ARG A 477 13.48 10.87 -10.15
C ARG A 477 12.35 11.07 -11.16
N GLY A 478 12.39 12.16 -11.92
CA GLY A 478 11.48 12.44 -13.03
C GLY A 478 10.14 13.02 -12.62
N VAL A 479 9.28 13.17 -13.62
CA VAL A 479 7.86 13.51 -13.45
C VAL A 479 7.05 12.23 -13.38
N LYS A 480 6.08 12.20 -12.47
CA LYS A 480 5.21 11.06 -12.21
C LYS A 480 3.76 11.49 -12.14
N HIS A 481 2.85 10.54 -12.07
CA HIS A 481 1.43 10.82 -11.87
C HIS A 481 0.83 9.82 -10.89
N ALA A 482 -0.09 10.28 -10.04
CA ALA A 482 -0.78 9.46 -9.04
C ALA A 482 -2.02 10.18 -8.50
N PRO A 483 -2.97 9.46 -7.86
CA PRO A 483 -4.26 10.02 -7.45
C PRO A 483 -4.14 10.81 -6.14
N PHE A 484 -3.36 11.88 -6.13
CA PHE A 484 -3.20 12.75 -4.96
C PHE A 484 -4.46 13.57 -4.71
N VAL A 485 -5.11 13.33 -3.57
CA VAL A 485 -6.35 14.01 -3.16
C VAL A 485 -6.21 15.52 -3.14
N VAL A 486 -5.03 16.03 -2.77
CA VAL A 486 -4.74 17.48 -2.74
C VAL A 486 -4.70 18.12 -4.13
N LEU A 487 -4.64 17.33 -5.21
CA LEU A 487 -4.73 17.83 -6.58
C LEU A 487 -6.15 17.70 -7.15
N ILE A 488 -7.07 17.04 -6.43
CA ILE A 488 -8.39 16.73 -6.97
C ILE A 488 -9.33 17.92 -6.84
N GLY A 489 -9.97 18.26 -7.96
CA GLY A 489 -10.90 19.38 -8.04
C GLY A 489 -10.21 20.74 -8.21
N THR A 490 -8.88 20.77 -8.38
CA THR A 490 -8.20 22.00 -8.80
C THR A 490 -8.61 22.30 -10.23
N LYS A 491 -9.36 23.38 -10.45
CA LYS A 491 -9.79 23.78 -11.80
C LYS A 491 -8.65 24.36 -12.66
N VAL A 492 -7.42 24.35 -12.17
CA VAL A 492 -6.23 24.95 -12.79
C VAL A 492 -5.06 23.96 -12.79
N PRO A 493 -4.00 24.20 -13.59
CA PRO A 493 -2.81 23.34 -13.56
C PRO A 493 -2.25 23.20 -12.15
N ALA A 494 -2.06 21.95 -11.72
CA ALA A 494 -1.75 21.61 -10.34
C ALA A 494 -0.67 20.53 -10.25
N VAL A 495 0.29 20.73 -9.35
CA VAL A 495 1.39 19.78 -9.13
C VAL A 495 1.68 19.58 -7.64
N LEU A 496 2.20 18.40 -7.31
CA LEU A 496 2.81 18.11 -6.02
C LEU A 496 4.32 17.89 -6.21
N VAL A 497 5.15 18.63 -5.47
CA VAL A 497 6.61 18.60 -5.61
C VAL A 497 7.22 17.96 -4.37
N GLU A 498 7.88 16.82 -4.54
CA GLU A 498 8.66 16.15 -3.50
C GLU A 498 10.11 16.60 -3.57
N VAL A 499 10.51 17.53 -2.70
CA VAL A 499 11.80 18.24 -2.82
C VAL A 499 13.02 17.48 -2.29
N GLY A 500 12.86 16.23 -1.87
CA GLY A 500 13.92 15.36 -1.33
C GLY A 500 13.39 14.40 -0.28
N PHE A 501 14.20 13.40 0.11
CA PHE A 501 13.80 12.41 1.13
C PHE A 501 14.20 12.84 2.54
N ILE A 502 13.23 13.17 3.40
CA ILE A 502 13.50 13.54 4.80
C ILE A 502 14.07 12.36 5.62
N SER A 503 13.72 11.11 5.24
CA SER A 503 14.23 9.89 5.88
C SER A 503 15.71 9.64 5.59
N ASN A 504 16.22 10.16 4.45
CA ASN A 504 17.62 10.12 4.08
C ASN A 504 18.44 11.03 5.02
N PRO A 505 19.47 10.52 5.71
CA PRO A 505 20.24 11.32 6.67
C PRO A 505 20.92 12.53 6.03
N THR A 506 21.37 12.43 4.78
CA THR A 506 22.09 13.51 4.08
C THR A 506 21.11 14.54 3.52
N GLU A 507 20.06 14.11 2.79
CA GLU A 507 19.06 15.05 2.27
C GLU A 507 18.26 15.69 3.39
N GLY A 508 17.84 14.93 4.40
CA GLY A 508 17.12 15.46 5.55
C GLY A 508 17.91 16.56 6.29
N LYS A 509 19.24 16.46 6.41
CA LYS A 509 20.07 17.56 6.94
C LYS A 509 20.04 18.77 5.99
N LYS A 510 20.32 18.56 4.70
CA LYS A 510 20.32 19.64 3.69
C LYS A 510 18.99 20.40 3.65
N LEU A 511 17.86 19.68 3.69
CA LEU A 511 16.49 20.21 3.67
C LEU A 511 16.19 21.19 4.81
N THR A 512 16.91 21.11 5.93
CA THR A 512 16.74 22.07 7.05
C THR A 512 17.54 23.36 6.88
N THR A 513 18.46 23.42 5.92
CA THR A 513 19.33 24.59 5.71
C THR A 513 18.64 25.65 4.85
N LYS A 514 18.75 26.93 5.26
CA LYS A 514 18.17 28.06 4.51
C LYS A 514 18.77 28.22 3.11
N ALA A 515 20.05 27.94 2.95
CA ALA A 515 20.72 28.01 1.65
C ALA A 515 20.12 27.00 0.66
N TYR A 516 19.94 25.75 1.07
CA TYR A 516 19.36 24.72 0.21
C TYR A 516 17.87 24.97 -0.05
N GLN A 517 17.09 25.39 0.95
CA GLN A 517 15.69 25.78 0.73
C GLN A 517 15.55 26.93 -0.26
N ARG A 518 16.43 27.94 -0.20
CA ARG A 518 16.48 29.03 -1.19
C ARG A 518 16.84 28.52 -2.58
N GLN A 519 17.78 27.58 -2.69
CA GLN A 519 18.14 26.96 -3.95
C GLN A 519 16.93 26.23 -4.57
N LEU A 520 16.24 25.39 -3.80
CA LEU A 520 15.04 24.67 -4.23
C LEU A 520 13.92 25.64 -4.64
N ALA A 521 13.62 26.63 -3.80
CA ALA A 521 12.61 27.64 -4.09
C ALA A 521 12.95 28.45 -5.36
N THR A 522 14.22 28.77 -5.60
CA THR A 522 14.66 29.45 -6.82
C THR A 522 14.47 28.58 -8.05
N ALA A 523 14.76 27.27 -7.96
CA ALA A 523 14.55 26.33 -9.05
C ALA A 523 13.06 26.17 -9.39
N ILE A 524 12.20 26.00 -8.38
CA ILE A 524 10.74 25.93 -8.57
C ILE A 524 10.22 27.20 -9.22
N ALA A 525 10.62 28.38 -8.71
CA ALA A 525 10.22 29.67 -9.30
C ALA A 525 10.62 29.79 -10.77
N LYS A 526 11.84 29.35 -11.15
CA LYS A 526 12.28 29.33 -12.55
C LYS A 526 11.44 28.39 -13.41
N GLY A 527 11.07 27.22 -12.89
CA GLY A 527 10.22 26.26 -13.61
C GLY A 527 8.83 26.85 -13.88
N ILE A 528 8.24 27.50 -12.87
CA ILE A 528 6.97 28.22 -12.99
C ILE A 528 7.09 29.36 -14.02
N GLU A 529 8.13 30.19 -13.96
CA GLU A 529 8.33 31.26 -14.95
C GLU A 529 8.52 30.72 -16.37
N GLN A 530 9.20 29.59 -16.55
CA GLN A 530 9.32 28.94 -17.86
C GLN A 530 7.98 28.45 -18.35
N TYR A 531 7.16 27.87 -17.48
CA TYR A 531 5.79 27.48 -17.81
C TYR A 531 5.00 28.69 -18.31
N ILE A 532 5.02 29.79 -17.54
CA ILE A 532 4.30 31.02 -17.87
C ILE A 532 4.81 31.67 -19.16
N LYS A 533 6.13 31.77 -19.36
CA LYS A 533 6.73 32.38 -20.57
C LYS A 533 6.48 31.57 -21.83
N ASN A 534 6.35 30.26 -21.69
CA ASN A 534 6.03 29.37 -22.80
C ASN A 534 4.52 29.30 -23.06
N ILE A 535 3.73 30.21 -22.48
CA ILE A 535 2.39 30.63 -22.93
C ILE A 535 2.62 31.86 -23.83
N PRO A 536 2.66 31.74 -25.18
CA PRO A 536 2.89 32.92 -26.02
C PRO A 536 1.76 33.94 -25.81
N PRO A 537 2.06 35.25 -25.89
CA PRO A 537 1.01 36.27 -25.89
C PRO A 537 0.08 36.02 -27.08
N ALA A 538 -1.22 36.33 -26.92
CA ALA A 538 -2.15 36.37 -28.03
C ALA A 538 -1.49 37.13 -29.19
N ALA A 539 -1.58 36.57 -30.40
CA ALA A 539 -1.23 37.32 -31.60
C ALA A 539 -1.99 38.65 -31.52
N ALA A 540 -1.26 39.74 -31.28
CA ALA A 540 -1.83 41.06 -31.43
C ALA A 540 -2.31 41.12 -32.87
N ASN A 541 -3.62 41.26 -33.05
CA ASN A 541 -4.21 41.61 -34.33
C ASN A 541 -3.46 42.86 -34.82
N GLN A 542 -2.51 42.67 -35.72
CA GLN A 542 -1.97 43.75 -36.51
C GLN A 542 -3.00 44.01 -37.61
N SER A 543 -3.58 45.19 -37.51
CA SER A 543 -4.52 45.87 -38.41
C SER A 543 -4.15 45.76 -39.88
#